data_AF-A0A920AZ04-F1
#
_entry.id   AF-A0A920AZ04-F1
#
_cell.length_a   1.000
_cell.length_b   1.000
_cell.length_c   1.000
_cell.angle_alpha   90.00
_cell.angle_beta   90.00
_cell.angle_gamma   90.00
#
_symmetry.space_group_name_H-M   'P 1'
#
loop_
_entity.id
_entity.type
_entity.pdbx_description
1 polymer ?
#
loop_
_entity_poly.entity_id
_entity_poly.type
_entity_poly.pdbx_seq_one_letter_code
_entity_poly.pdbx_strand_id
1 'polypeptide(L)'
;MDKLLVASYPDMDWDGDGIIGGFDSNGKSSLKNNDYNSDGKRETAHKDPLFKAIFTSWVDDWLLGGDIDKAPAGEDADRKIGGWSWAGDANGNNKPDKEEMINTASELGASYGDSDWGIYNEWGQKEVGSADDRSLSNELDKLVHNFGLEYWYSTYFALRSGYYYDKTGKISNPTFGIGLRFSNYGFDFGYTSGKPGHPLTNTMRFSMNMQF
;
A
#
# COMPACT_ATOMS: atom_id res chain seq x y z
N MET A 1 -3.18 -7.79 -3.44
CA MET A 1 -4.10 -6.71 -3.03
C MET A 1 -3.87 -5.59 -4.00
N ASP A 2 -4.84 -5.31 -4.86
CA ASP A 2 -4.75 -4.18 -5.80
C ASP A 2 -4.95 -2.88 -5.02
N LYS A 3 -4.11 -1.87 -5.28
CA LYS A 3 -4.13 -0.62 -4.54
C LYS A 3 -5.33 0.23 -4.96
N LEU A 4 -6.22 0.54 -4.03
CA LEU A 4 -7.35 1.47 -4.24
C LEU A 4 -6.89 2.91 -3.97
N LEU A 5 -7.56 3.89 -4.60
CA LEU A 5 -7.28 5.34 -4.49
C LEU A 5 -7.66 5.95 -3.12
N VAL A 6 -7.58 5.19 -2.03
CA VAL A 6 -7.87 5.66 -0.69
C VAL A 6 -6.60 5.53 0.14
N ALA A 7 -6.00 6.67 0.50
CA ALA A 7 -4.90 6.72 1.45
C ALA A 7 -5.46 6.47 2.87
N SER A 8 -5.27 5.25 3.36
CA SER A 8 -5.44 4.91 4.76
C SER A 8 -4.08 4.60 5.35
N TYR A 9 -3.76 5.23 6.46
CA TYR A 9 -2.48 5.07 7.14
C TYR A 9 -2.69 4.14 8.33
N PRO A 10 -1.87 3.08 8.48
CA PRO A 10 -1.83 2.30 9.71
C PRO A 10 -1.17 3.12 10.83
N ASP A 11 -1.21 2.56 12.04
CA ASP A 11 -0.46 3.10 13.17
C ASP A 11 1.05 3.07 12.84
N MET A 12 1.72 4.22 12.92
CA MET A 12 3.12 4.39 12.51
C MET A 12 3.86 5.39 13.40
N ASP A 13 5.08 5.04 13.77
CA ASP A 13 6.03 5.90 14.49
C ASP A 13 6.77 6.79 13.49
N TRP A 14 6.49 8.09 13.52
CA TRP A 14 6.96 9.08 12.57
C TRP A 14 8.16 9.91 13.05
N ASP A 15 8.37 10.01 14.35
CA ASP A 15 9.51 10.71 14.96
C ASP A 15 10.61 9.76 15.46
N GLY A 16 10.38 8.44 15.38
CA GLY A 16 11.36 7.40 15.67
C GLY A 16 11.62 7.25 17.15
N ASP A 17 10.62 7.50 18.00
CA ASP A 17 10.73 7.40 19.46
C ASP A 17 10.31 6.03 20.02
N GLY A 18 9.83 5.14 19.14
CA GLY A 18 9.39 3.79 19.45
C GLY A 18 7.99 3.68 20.03
N ILE A 19 7.24 4.78 20.11
CA ILE A 19 5.90 4.88 20.67
C ILE A 19 4.98 5.46 19.61
N ILE A 20 3.73 4.99 19.57
CA ILE A 20 2.71 5.58 18.70
C ILE A 20 1.81 6.52 19.51
N GLY A 21 1.95 7.80 19.21
CA GLY A 21 1.13 8.89 19.73
C GLY A 21 1.66 9.47 21.04
N GLY A 22 0.76 9.66 22.02
CA GLY A 22 1.10 10.22 23.33
C GLY A 22 0.82 11.72 23.49
N PHE A 23 0.54 12.43 22.40
CA PHE A 23 0.20 13.86 22.38
C PHE A 23 -1.20 14.11 21.80
N ASP A 24 -1.85 15.14 22.32
CA ASP A 24 -3.11 15.65 21.78
C ASP A 24 -2.88 16.54 20.55
N SER A 25 -3.98 16.93 19.88
CA SER A 25 -3.94 17.84 18.73
C SER A 25 -3.35 19.23 19.04
N ASN A 26 -3.14 19.56 20.32
CA ASN A 26 -2.55 20.82 20.76
C ASN A 26 -1.06 20.66 21.14
N GLY A 27 -0.46 19.49 20.90
CA GLY A 27 0.93 19.20 21.22
C GLY A 27 1.19 18.99 22.72
N LYS A 28 0.16 18.65 23.51
CA LYS A 28 0.29 18.35 24.94
C LYS A 28 0.24 16.85 25.16
N SER A 29 1.16 16.33 25.99
CA SER A 29 1.09 14.94 26.42
C SER A 29 -0.26 14.67 27.10
N SER A 30 -0.95 13.64 26.64
CA SER A 30 -2.29 13.30 27.10
C SER A 30 -2.47 11.78 27.13
N LEU A 31 -3.23 11.29 28.10
CA LEU A 31 -3.68 9.89 28.16
C LEU A 31 -4.93 9.65 27.32
N LYS A 32 -5.56 10.72 26.81
CA LYS A 32 -6.82 10.67 26.07
C LYS A 32 -6.72 11.54 24.81
N ASN A 33 -7.20 11.04 23.67
CA ASN A 33 -7.01 11.68 22.35
C ASN A 33 -5.53 11.89 22.00
N ASN A 34 -4.72 10.87 22.27
CA ASN A 34 -3.27 10.90 22.18
C ASN A 34 -2.75 10.39 20.82
N ASP A 35 -3.39 10.87 19.76
CA ASP A 35 -3.21 10.38 18.39
C ASP A 35 -1.93 10.94 17.72
N TYR A 36 -1.27 11.90 18.34
CA TYR A 36 -0.18 12.68 17.76
C TYR A 36 1.13 12.43 18.49
N ASN A 37 2.24 12.65 17.80
CA ASN A 37 3.56 12.66 18.39
C ASN A 37 4.02 14.05 18.83
N SER A 38 5.28 14.10 19.30
CA SER A 38 5.89 15.32 19.83
C SER A 38 6.02 16.43 18.78
N ASP A 39 6.19 16.06 17.50
CA ASP A 39 6.25 16.94 16.34
C ASP A 39 4.85 17.39 15.84
N GLY A 40 3.77 16.89 16.45
CA GLY A 40 2.39 17.19 16.06
C GLY A 40 1.92 16.46 14.80
N LYS A 41 2.64 15.41 14.37
CA LYS A 41 2.17 14.49 13.32
C LYS A 41 1.25 13.45 13.93
N ARG A 42 0.23 13.03 13.17
CA ARG A 42 -0.69 12.00 13.62
C ARG A 42 -0.12 10.61 13.32
N GLU A 43 0.03 9.82 14.36
CA GLU A 43 0.64 8.50 14.30
C GLU A 43 -0.40 7.38 14.33
N THR A 44 -1.59 7.66 14.83
CA THR A 44 -2.66 6.67 14.85
C THR A 44 -3.36 6.52 13.50
N ALA A 45 -3.96 5.35 13.29
CA ALA A 45 -4.61 4.96 12.06
C ALA A 45 -5.67 5.98 11.64
N HIS A 46 -5.53 6.50 10.43
CA HIS A 46 -6.43 7.53 9.91
C HIS A 46 -6.58 7.45 8.40
N LYS A 47 -7.58 8.17 7.89
CA LYS A 47 -7.83 8.30 6.46
C LYS A 47 -7.74 9.75 6.08
N ASP A 48 -7.09 10.01 4.95
CA ASP A 48 -7.10 11.35 4.39
C ASP A 48 -8.48 11.71 3.86
N PRO A 49 -8.90 12.99 3.97
CA PRO A 49 -10.08 13.49 3.26
C PRO A 49 -9.98 13.21 1.75
N LEU A 50 -11.10 12.94 1.09
CA LEU A 50 -11.14 12.50 -0.32
C LEU A 50 -10.32 13.37 -1.28
N PHE A 51 -10.39 14.70 -1.12
CA PHE A 51 -9.66 15.62 -1.99
C PHE A 51 -8.13 15.50 -1.83
N LYS A 52 -7.66 15.25 -0.61
CA LYS A 52 -6.23 15.05 -0.31
C LYS A 52 -5.80 13.65 -0.72
N ALA A 53 -6.64 12.65 -0.45
CA ALA A 53 -6.43 11.24 -0.80
C ALA A 53 -6.18 11.03 -2.30
N ILE A 54 -6.78 11.82 -3.19
CA ILE A 54 -6.50 11.74 -4.65
C ILE A 54 -5.04 12.05 -4.96
N PHE A 55 -4.41 12.97 -4.23
CA PHE A 55 -3.01 13.33 -4.43
C PHE A 55 -2.07 12.48 -3.57
N THR A 56 -2.41 12.24 -2.30
CA THR A 56 -1.57 11.48 -1.37
C THR A 56 -1.52 10.00 -1.71
N SER A 57 -2.57 9.40 -2.28
CA SER A 57 -2.53 7.99 -2.72
C SER A 57 -1.47 7.68 -3.78
N TRP A 58 -1.01 8.69 -4.53
CA TRP A 58 0.01 8.54 -5.56
C TRP A 58 1.41 8.85 -5.04
N VAL A 59 1.55 9.85 -4.19
CA VAL A 59 2.87 10.41 -3.83
C VAL A 59 3.29 10.05 -2.40
N ASP A 60 2.33 9.90 -1.50
CA ASP A 60 2.62 9.91 -0.07
C ASP A 60 3.19 8.57 0.39
N ASP A 61 2.67 7.45 -0.11
CA ASP A 61 3.16 6.09 0.22
C ASP A 61 4.64 5.85 -0.12
N TRP A 62 5.19 6.67 -1.01
CA TRP A 62 6.60 6.68 -1.41
C TRP A 62 7.51 7.46 -0.45
N LEU A 63 6.91 8.34 0.36
CA LEU A 63 7.55 9.27 1.28
C LEU A 63 7.29 8.92 2.76
N LEU A 64 6.45 7.91 3.04
CA LEU A 64 6.18 7.46 4.40
C LEU A 64 7.44 6.74 4.92
N GLY A 65 8.10 7.36 5.89
CA GLY A 65 9.33 6.87 6.49
C GLY A 65 9.18 6.34 7.91
N GLY A 66 7.96 6.29 8.47
CA GLY A 66 7.74 5.85 9.85
C GLY A 66 7.60 4.33 10.01
N ASP A 67 8.08 3.76 11.10
CA ASP A 67 7.96 2.33 11.37
C ASP A 67 6.51 1.93 11.67
N ILE A 68 6.03 0.83 11.11
CA ILE A 68 4.64 0.37 11.25
C ILE A 68 4.53 -0.54 12.47
N ASP A 69 3.54 -0.26 13.31
CA ASP A 69 3.07 -1.16 14.36
C ASP A 69 2.09 -2.17 13.76
N LYS A 70 2.45 -3.44 13.88
CA LYS A 70 1.81 -4.54 13.19
C LYS A 70 1.07 -5.39 14.21
N ALA A 71 -0.12 -5.82 13.81
CA ALA A 71 -0.86 -6.84 14.52
C ALA A 71 -1.40 -7.89 13.54
N PRO A 72 -1.55 -9.15 13.97
CA PRO A 72 -2.30 -10.13 13.20
C PRO A 72 -3.76 -9.72 13.08
N ALA A 73 -4.44 -10.25 12.05
CA ALA A 73 -5.82 -9.87 11.78
C ALA A 73 -6.75 -10.24 12.95
N GLY A 74 -7.41 -9.22 13.52
CA GLY A 74 -8.35 -9.38 14.63
C GLY A 74 -7.78 -9.02 16.00
N GLU A 75 -6.48 -8.72 16.08
CA GLU A 75 -5.83 -8.17 17.27
C GLU A 75 -5.55 -6.67 17.08
N ASP A 76 -5.48 -5.95 18.19
CA ASP A 76 -5.07 -4.55 18.21
C ASP A 76 -3.55 -4.46 18.45
N ALA A 77 -2.92 -3.51 17.78
CA ALA A 77 -1.50 -3.23 17.89
C ALA A 77 -1.18 -2.56 19.25
N ASP A 78 0.03 -2.73 19.78
CA ASP A 78 0.34 -2.36 21.18
C ASP A 78 0.86 -0.92 21.34
N ARG A 79 0.93 -0.17 20.23
CA ARG A 79 1.44 1.20 20.10
C ARG A 79 2.92 1.32 20.47
N LYS A 80 3.69 0.25 20.36
CA LYS A 80 5.13 0.22 20.56
C LYS A 80 5.78 -0.42 19.36
N ILE A 81 6.91 0.13 18.95
CA ILE A 81 7.68 -0.43 17.85
C ILE A 81 8.72 -1.41 18.40
N GLY A 82 8.49 -2.71 18.17
CA GLY A 82 9.41 -3.77 18.54
C GLY A 82 9.33 -4.21 20.00
N GLY A 83 10.48 -4.47 20.62
CA GLY A 83 10.60 -4.94 22.00
C GLY A 83 10.68 -6.46 22.15
N TRP A 84 10.58 -7.22 21.05
CA TRP A 84 10.72 -8.67 21.03
C TRP A 84 11.84 -9.14 20.10
N SER A 85 12.58 -10.14 20.55
CA SER A 85 13.63 -10.77 19.75
C SER A 85 13.33 -12.26 19.54
N TRP A 86 13.81 -12.79 18.42
CA TRP A 86 13.65 -14.20 18.10
C TRP A 86 14.69 -15.02 18.85
N ALA A 87 14.26 -15.84 19.79
CA ALA A 87 15.16 -16.66 20.62
C ALA A 87 15.67 -17.93 19.91
N GLY A 88 15.08 -18.29 18.77
CA GLY A 88 15.54 -19.40 17.92
C GLY A 88 14.39 -20.15 17.25
N ASP A 89 14.75 -20.93 16.24
CA ASP A 89 13.83 -21.74 15.43
C ASP A 89 13.56 -23.10 16.11
N ALA A 90 12.65 -23.12 17.08
CA ALA A 90 12.32 -24.32 17.84
C ALA A 90 11.56 -25.34 16.99
N ASN A 91 10.80 -24.88 16.00
CA ASN A 91 9.99 -25.74 15.12
C ASN A 91 10.64 -26.07 13.76
N GLY A 92 11.78 -25.45 13.42
CA GLY A 92 12.57 -25.74 12.23
C GLY A 92 12.03 -25.10 10.93
N ASN A 93 11.14 -24.11 11.02
CA ASN A 93 10.50 -23.49 9.86
C ASN A 93 11.26 -22.24 9.33
N ASN A 94 12.34 -21.84 9.98
CA ASN A 94 13.14 -20.63 9.74
C ASN A 94 12.31 -19.34 9.70
N LYS A 95 11.29 -19.23 10.55
CA LYS A 95 10.44 -18.05 10.67
C LYS A 95 10.22 -17.72 12.15
N PRO A 96 10.23 -16.42 12.50
CA PRO A 96 9.78 -15.98 13.82
C PRO A 96 8.31 -16.34 14.02
N ASP A 97 8.02 -17.11 15.06
CA ASP A 97 6.66 -17.41 15.52
C ASP A 97 6.43 -16.87 16.93
N LYS A 98 5.16 -16.65 17.31
CA LYS A 98 4.76 -16.08 18.61
C LYS A 98 5.40 -16.83 19.79
N GLU A 99 5.46 -18.15 19.73
CA GLU A 99 5.99 -19.00 20.79
C GLU A 99 7.53 -18.95 20.92
N GLU A 100 8.21 -18.36 19.94
CA GLU A 100 9.67 -18.26 19.87
C GLU A 100 10.18 -16.84 20.18
N MET A 101 9.26 -15.92 20.47
CA MET A 101 9.57 -14.52 20.79
C MET A 101 9.87 -14.35 22.27
N ILE A 102 10.93 -13.62 22.58
CA ILE A 102 11.28 -13.21 23.94
C ILE A 102 11.17 -11.69 24.07
N ASN A 103 10.58 -11.24 25.18
CA ASN A 103 10.42 -9.82 25.45
C ASN A 103 11.74 -9.25 25.99
N THR A 104 12.42 -8.45 25.17
CA THR A 104 13.73 -7.88 25.50
C THR A 104 13.64 -6.86 26.64
N ALA A 105 12.52 -6.15 26.76
CA ALA A 105 12.32 -5.17 27.82
C ALA A 105 12.19 -5.84 29.20
N SER A 106 11.46 -6.96 29.30
CA SER A 106 11.30 -7.66 30.59
C SER A 106 12.49 -8.55 30.94
N GLU A 107 13.11 -9.21 29.96
CA GLU A 107 14.19 -10.17 30.22
C GLU A 107 15.56 -9.49 30.38
N LEU A 108 15.83 -8.44 29.60
CA LEU A 108 17.13 -7.77 29.57
C LEU A 108 17.08 -6.34 30.14
N GLY A 109 15.89 -5.80 30.41
CA GLY A 109 15.74 -4.40 30.80
C GLY A 109 16.05 -3.41 29.67
N ALA A 110 16.06 -3.89 28.42
CA ALA A 110 16.36 -3.08 27.25
C ALA A 110 15.27 -2.01 27.04
N SER A 111 15.69 -0.83 26.62
CA SER A 111 14.81 0.27 26.20
C SER A 111 14.91 0.49 24.70
N TYR A 112 13.93 1.17 24.10
CA TYR A 112 13.94 1.46 22.67
C TYR A 112 15.22 2.20 22.28
N GLY A 113 15.87 1.74 21.20
CA GLY A 113 17.15 2.26 20.72
C GLY A 113 18.40 1.58 21.31
N ASP A 114 18.27 0.75 22.34
CA ASP A 114 19.38 -0.07 22.84
C ASP A 114 19.77 -1.16 21.83
N SER A 115 21.03 -1.60 21.86
CA SER A 115 21.51 -2.68 20.98
C SER A 115 20.78 -4.01 21.20
N ASP A 116 20.26 -4.20 22.42
CA ASP A 116 19.56 -5.40 22.84
C ASP A 116 18.04 -5.28 22.65
N TRP A 117 17.56 -4.15 22.11
CA TRP A 117 16.15 -3.96 21.80
C TRP A 117 15.72 -4.87 20.65
N GLY A 118 14.64 -5.60 20.89
CA GLY A 118 14.06 -6.49 19.90
C GLY A 118 13.45 -5.73 18.72
N ILE A 119 13.73 -6.18 17.49
CA ILE A 119 13.17 -5.56 16.26
C ILE A 119 11.78 -6.07 15.87
N TYR A 120 11.28 -7.09 16.58
CA TYR A 120 9.99 -7.75 16.32
C TYR A 120 8.96 -7.38 17.39
N ASN A 121 7.69 -7.62 17.08
CA ASN A 121 6.60 -7.64 18.05
C ASN A 121 6.37 -9.04 18.66
N GLU A 122 5.38 -9.16 19.54
CA GLU A 122 5.06 -10.42 20.23
C GLU A 122 4.67 -11.56 19.28
N TRP A 123 4.27 -11.26 18.05
CA TRP A 123 3.85 -12.24 17.04
C TRP A 123 4.96 -12.59 16.03
N GLY A 124 6.18 -12.07 16.20
CA GLY A 124 7.30 -12.32 15.28
C GLY A 124 7.25 -11.49 14.00
N GLN A 125 6.45 -10.44 13.95
CA GLN A 125 6.44 -9.50 12.82
C GLN A 125 7.50 -8.42 13.07
N LYS A 126 8.39 -8.19 12.08
CA LYS A 126 9.42 -7.15 12.17
C LYS A 126 8.78 -5.75 12.06
N GLU A 127 9.09 -4.87 13.00
CA GLU A 127 8.56 -3.50 13.07
C GLU A 127 9.66 -2.45 13.01
N VAL A 128 10.73 -2.61 13.80
CA VAL A 128 11.87 -1.69 13.78
C VAL A 128 12.57 -1.76 12.43
N GLY A 129 12.75 -0.60 11.79
CA GLY A 129 13.32 -0.49 10.44
C GLY A 129 12.42 -1.06 9.34
N SER A 130 11.11 -1.20 9.61
CA SER A 130 10.12 -1.53 8.57
C SER A 130 9.95 -0.39 7.57
N ALA A 131 10.31 0.83 7.96
CA ALA A 131 10.40 1.97 7.07
C ALA A 131 11.45 1.77 5.96
N ASP A 132 12.65 1.29 6.32
CA ASP A 132 13.77 1.11 5.39
C ASP A 132 13.51 0.02 4.35
N ASP A 133 12.65 -0.96 4.67
CA ASP A 133 12.24 -2.02 3.75
C ASP A 133 11.35 -1.47 2.60
N ARG A 134 10.82 -0.24 2.73
CA ARG A 134 10.04 0.44 1.69
C ARG A 134 10.96 1.22 0.75
N SER A 135 11.12 0.70 -0.46
CA SER A 135 11.79 1.41 -1.56
C SER A 135 10.79 1.88 -2.60
N LEU A 136 11.08 3.03 -3.22
CA LEU A 136 10.37 3.54 -4.40
C LEU A 136 10.19 2.47 -5.48
N SER A 137 11.20 1.62 -5.68
CA SER A 137 11.12 0.54 -6.67
C SER A 137 10.07 -0.51 -6.29
N ASN A 138 10.03 -0.90 -5.01
CA ASN A 138 9.07 -1.89 -4.49
C ASN A 138 7.63 -1.36 -4.57
N GLU A 139 7.45 -0.06 -4.38
CA GLU A 139 6.16 0.64 -4.47
C GLU A 139 5.68 0.76 -5.93
N LEU A 140 6.54 1.21 -6.85
CA LEU A 140 6.22 1.33 -8.28
C LEU A 140 5.85 -0.03 -8.92
N ASP A 141 6.47 -1.09 -8.43
CA ASP A 141 6.19 -2.48 -8.81
C ASP A 141 4.79 -2.96 -8.38
N LYS A 142 4.20 -2.35 -7.34
CA LYS A 142 2.84 -2.67 -6.89
C LYS A 142 1.75 -1.90 -7.66
N LEU A 143 2.12 -0.88 -8.43
CA LEU A 143 1.17 -0.07 -9.19
C LEU A 143 0.73 -0.76 -10.49
N VAL A 144 -0.55 -0.60 -10.81
CA VAL A 144 -1.11 -1.04 -12.09
C VAL A 144 -0.94 0.10 -13.09
N HIS A 145 -0.04 -0.10 -14.05
CA HIS A 145 0.28 0.87 -15.08
C HIS A 145 -0.63 0.66 -16.29
N ASN A 146 -1.41 1.68 -16.63
CA ASN A 146 -2.26 1.72 -17.81
C ASN A 146 -1.79 2.86 -18.70
N PHE A 147 -1.31 2.53 -19.90
CA PHE A 147 -0.96 3.54 -20.89
C PHE A 147 -1.73 3.32 -22.18
N GLY A 148 -2.16 4.40 -22.81
CA GLY A 148 -2.98 4.37 -24.02
C GLY A 148 -2.75 5.59 -24.89
N LEU A 149 -2.87 5.39 -26.19
CA LEU A 149 -2.80 6.41 -27.22
C LEU A 149 -4.09 6.32 -28.05
N GLU A 150 -4.65 7.49 -28.35
CA GLU A 150 -5.81 7.63 -29.22
C GLU A 150 -5.43 8.51 -30.42
N TYR A 151 -5.74 8.03 -31.62
CA TYR A 151 -5.51 8.73 -32.86
C TYR A 151 -6.80 8.84 -33.66
N TRP A 152 -7.27 10.07 -33.88
CA TRP A 152 -8.43 10.36 -34.74
C TRP A 152 -7.95 10.58 -36.17
N TYR A 153 -8.32 9.68 -37.08
CA TYR A 153 -8.06 9.88 -38.51
C TYR A 153 -9.06 10.85 -39.15
N SER A 154 -10.30 10.83 -38.66
CA SER A 154 -11.39 11.70 -39.09
C SER A 154 -12.42 11.80 -37.97
N THR A 155 -13.39 12.70 -38.07
CA THR A 155 -14.52 12.80 -37.12
C THR A 155 -15.33 11.48 -37.01
N TYR A 156 -15.14 10.58 -37.97
CA TYR A 156 -15.84 9.30 -38.06
C TYR A 156 -15.00 8.09 -37.62
N PHE A 157 -13.66 8.20 -37.50
CA PHE A 157 -12.78 7.05 -37.24
C PHE A 157 -11.69 7.37 -36.23
N ALA A 158 -11.62 6.56 -35.16
CA ALA A 158 -10.57 6.56 -34.15
C ALA A 158 -9.84 5.22 -34.11
N LEU A 159 -8.52 5.27 -33.96
CA LEU A 159 -7.67 4.13 -33.64
C LEU A 159 -7.17 4.30 -32.20
N ARG A 160 -7.22 3.23 -31.42
CA ARG A 160 -6.74 3.18 -30.04
C ARG A 160 -5.72 2.07 -29.90
N SER A 161 -4.62 2.36 -29.26
CA SER A 161 -3.68 1.35 -28.79
C SER A 161 -3.35 1.64 -27.35
N GLY A 162 -3.06 0.60 -26.59
CA GLY A 162 -2.68 0.74 -25.20
C GLY A 162 -1.99 -0.50 -24.70
N TYR A 163 -1.67 -0.45 -23.43
CA TYR A 163 -0.96 -1.52 -22.76
C TYR A 163 -1.32 -1.48 -21.30
N TYR A 164 -1.66 -2.67 -20.82
CA TYR A 164 -1.97 -2.93 -19.43
C TYR A 164 -0.77 -3.65 -18.83
N TYR A 165 -0.11 -3.04 -17.84
CA TYR A 165 1.02 -3.63 -17.15
C TYR A 165 0.79 -3.67 -15.65
N ASP A 166 0.81 -4.88 -15.11
CA ASP A 166 0.73 -5.16 -13.69
C ASP A 166 1.77 -6.25 -13.35
N LYS A 167 2.80 -5.85 -12.60
CA LYS A 167 3.88 -6.74 -12.18
C LYS A 167 3.43 -7.72 -11.10
N THR A 168 2.55 -7.28 -10.21
CA THR A 168 2.05 -8.10 -9.09
C THR A 168 1.10 -9.19 -9.58
N GLY A 169 0.19 -8.84 -10.50
CA GLY A 169 -0.70 -9.79 -11.16
C GLY A 169 -0.03 -10.61 -12.28
N LYS A 170 1.23 -10.32 -12.64
CA LYS A 170 1.93 -10.87 -13.81
C LYS A 170 1.16 -10.69 -15.12
N ILE A 171 0.41 -9.61 -15.24
CA ILE A 171 -0.40 -9.29 -16.42
C ILE A 171 0.33 -8.25 -17.25
N SER A 172 0.54 -8.53 -18.53
CA SER A 172 1.21 -7.63 -19.47
C SER A 172 0.56 -7.79 -20.84
N ASN A 173 -0.52 -7.03 -21.05
CA ASN A 173 -1.43 -7.25 -22.16
C ASN A 173 -1.55 -5.98 -23.02
N PRO A 174 -1.10 -6.00 -24.29
CA PRO A 174 -1.43 -4.92 -25.21
C PRO A 174 -2.94 -4.87 -25.51
N THR A 175 -3.47 -3.66 -25.60
CA THR A 175 -4.86 -3.38 -25.95
C THR A 175 -4.92 -2.65 -27.28
N PHE A 176 -5.90 -2.99 -28.10
CA PHE A 176 -6.18 -2.36 -29.37
C PHE A 176 -7.65 -2.02 -29.44
N GLY A 177 -8.00 -0.94 -30.11
CA GLY A 177 -9.39 -0.59 -30.34
C GLY A 177 -9.59 0.25 -31.57
N ILE A 178 -10.79 0.19 -32.10
CA ILE A 178 -11.26 1.04 -33.19
C ILE A 178 -12.58 1.67 -32.76
N GLY A 179 -12.77 2.93 -33.11
CA GLY A 179 -14.01 3.67 -32.90
C GLY A 179 -14.55 4.15 -34.23
N LEU A 180 -15.83 3.93 -34.47
CA LEU A 180 -16.57 4.41 -35.62
C LEU A 180 -17.70 5.32 -35.13
N ARG A 181 -17.79 6.53 -35.68
CA ARG A 181 -18.89 7.47 -35.37
C ARG A 181 -19.62 7.81 -36.65
N PHE A 182 -20.94 7.76 -36.61
CA PHE A 182 -21.84 8.11 -37.70
C PHE A 182 -23.02 8.91 -37.16
N SER A 183 -22.99 10.24 -37.37
CA SER A 183 -24.04 11.15 -36.91
C SER A 183 -24.29 10.96 -35.40
N ASN A 184 -25.49 10.52 -35.03
CA ASN A 184 -25.92 10.29 -33.66
C ASN A 184 -25.51 8.92 -33.09
N TYR A 185 -24.88 8.05 -33.88
CA TYR A 185 -24.47 6.71 -33.47
C TYR A 185 -22.94 6.61 -33.37
N GLY A 186 -22.43 5.93 -32.35
CA GLY A 186 -21.04 5.53 -32.27
C GLY A 186 -20.91 4.07 -31.88
N PHE A 187 -19.89 3.43 -32.44
CA PHE A 187 -19.54 2.03 -32.24
C PHE A 187 -18.08 1.96 -31.84
N ASP A 188 -17.80 1.31 -30.72
CA ASP A 188 -16.44 1.10 -30.23
C ASP A 188 -16.17 -0.40 -30.13
N PHE A 189 -15.05 -0.81 -30.71
CA PHE A 189 -14.55 -2.18 -30.63
C PHE A 189 -13.19 -2.17 -29.93
N GLY A 190 -13.01 -3.04 -28.94
CA GLY A 190 -11.77 -3.19 -28.19
C GLY A 190 -11.35 -4.65 -28.12
N TYR A 191 -10.06 -4.90 -28.26
CA TYR A 191 -9.43 -6.20 -28.15
C TYR A 191 -8.24 -6.13 -27.20
N THR A 192 -8.20 -7.01 -26.21
CA THR A 192 -7.06 -7.13 -25.29
C THR A 192 -6.33 -8.43 -25.59
N SER A 193 -5.10 -8.35 -26.08
CA SER A 193 -4.27 -9.53 -26.35
C SER A 193 -3.37 -9.82 -25.16
N GLY A 194 -3.15 -11.09 -24.84
CA GLY A 194 -2.36 -11.47 -23.66
C GLY A 194 -1.94 -12.93 -23.64
N LYS A 195 -1.16 -13.31 -22.63
CA LYS A 195 -0.73 -14.71 -22.43
C LYS A 195 -1.90 -15.60 -21.98
N PRO A 196 -2.02 -16.85 -22.51
CA PRO A 196 -3.05 -17.79 -22.07
C PRO A 196 -2.96 -18.05 -20.57
N GLY A 197 -4.07 -17.93 -19.85
CA GLY A 197 -4.13 -18.22 -18.40
C GLY A 197 -4.94 -17.22 -17.56
N HIS A 198 -5.21 -16.02 -18.07
CA HIS A 198 -6.02 -15.01 -17.37
C HIS A 198 -7.38 -14.81 -18.07
N PRO A 199 -8.53 -14.78 -17.36
CA PRO A 199 -9.86 -14.75 -17.97
C PRO A 199 -10.18 -13.44 -18.74
N LEU A 200 -9.42 -12.37 -18.51
CA LEU A 200 -9.53 -11.09 -19.24
C LEU A 200 -8.58 -10.98 -20.45
N THR A 201 -7.82 -12.04 -20.73
CA THR A 201 -6.95 -12.13 -21.91
C THR A 201 -7.76 -12.58 -23.13
N ASN A 202 -7.45 -12.03 -24.30
CA ASN A 202 -8.12 -12.32 -25.59
C ASN A 202 -9.61 -12.01 -25.59
N THR A 203 -10.03 -11.02 -24.79
CA THR A 203 -11.41 -10.56 -24.74
C THR A 203 -11.67 -9.52 -25.82
N MET A 204 -12.76 -9.71 -26.57
CA MET A 204 -13.34 -8.70 -27.44
C MET A 204 -14.46 -7.97 -26.69
N ARG A 205 -14.45 -6.63 -26.75
CA ARG A 205 -15.47 -5.76 -26.17
C ARG A 205 -16.10 -4.94 -27.29
N PHE A 206 -17.42 -4.89 -27.31
CA PHE A 206 -18.20 -4.09 -28.24
C PHE A 206 -19.08 -3.14 -27.44
N SER A 207 -19.12 -1.88 -27.85
CA SER A 207 -19.99 -0.86 -27.28
C SER A 207 -20.67 -0.07 -28.40
N MET A 208 -21.90 0.37 -28.12
CA MET A 208 -22.66 1.24 -29.01
C MET A 208 -23.23 2.37 -28.16
N ASN A 209 -23.05 3.61 -28.61
CA ASN A 209 -23.67 4.79 -28.02
C ASN A 209 -24.59 5.48 -29.04
N MET A 210 -25.63 6.14 -28.51
CA MET A 210 -26.55 6.94 -29.31
C MET A 210 -26.81 8.27 -28.58
N GLN A 211 -26.67 9.38 -29.30
CA GLN A 211 -26.98 10.73 -28.82
C GLN A 211 -28.33 11.17 -29.38
N PHE A 212 -29.21 11.65 -28.49
CA PHE A 212 -30.55 12.14 -28.82
C PHE A 212 -30.55 13.66 -28.97
#